data_AF-A0A952NND5-F1
#
_entry.id   AF-A0A952NND5-F1
#
_cell.length_a   1.000
_cell.length_b   1.000
_cell.length_c   1.000
_cell.angle_alpha   90.00
_cell.angle_beta   90.00
_cell.angle_gamma   90.00
#
_symmetry.space_group_name_H-M   'P 1'
#
loop_
_entity.id
_entity.type
_entity.pdbx_description
1 polymer ?
#
loop_
_entity_poly.entity_id
_entity_poly.type
_entity_poly.pdbx_seq_one_letter_code
_entity_poly.pdbx_strand_id
1 'polypeptide(L)'
;MDAQELSIKHRGKTNTKVVTKDVIVLRRMRIVRKVNRNDAAKAIERSVKSIERFENGRSNLSTEQKKILVRRYRFTWQEFLAYLDGQCDLPDLPSRSTYPSKEKPREDGRKYQKVISKEARVLKVMRKMAGLTQPEAGAKCDMHRSCIDHLENGRVEITREKIEHVVRSYGFKMYIFEELLEAPMLRDEVLQECLKILTVLDNEKLRAVKALLDNFR
;
A
#
# COMPACT_ATOMS: atom_id res chain seq x y z
N MET A 1 -50.05 1.18 -52.66
CA MET A 1 -50.30 1.72 -51.30
C MET A 1 -49.19 1.15 -50.45
N ASP A 2 -48.07 1.87 -50.42
CA ASP A 2 -46.79 1.31 -50.02
C ASP A 2 -46.60 1.46 -48.52
N ALA A 3 -46.50 0.32 -47.84
CA ALA A 3 -46.17 0.24 -46.43
C ALA A 3 -44.68 0.55 -46.27
N GLN A 4 -44.36 1.78 -45.84
CA GLN A 4 -43.00 2.22 -45.60
C GLN A 4 -42.52 1.63 -44.27
N GLU A 5 -41.66 0.61 -44.35
CA GLU A 5 -40.93 0.04 -43.22
C GLU A 5 -40.13 1.14 -42.49
N LEU A 6 -40.55 1.47 -41.27
CA LEU A 6 -39.75 2.28 -40.36
C LEU A 6 -38.61 1.43 -39.82
N SER A 7 -37.47 1.44 -40.52
CA SER A 7 -36.24 0.80 -40.05
C SER A 7 -35.76 1.48 -38.76
N ILE A 8 -35.87 0.76 -37.64
CA ILE A 8 -35.31 1.19 -36.36
C ILE A 8 -33.79 1.04 -36.46
N LYS A 9 -33.08 2.13 -36.76
CA LYS A 9 -31.62 2.18 -36.79
C LYS A 9 -31.07 1.81 -35.40
N HIS A 10 -30.54 0.60 -35.25
CA HIS A 10 -29.74 0.23 -34.08
C HIS A 10 -28.46 1.07 -34.06
N ARG A 11 -28.42 2.14 -33.25
CA ARG A 11 -27.19 2.90 -32.98
C ARG A 11 -26.19 1.99 -32.26
N GLY A 12 -25.13 1.60 -32.97
CA GLY A 12 -24.00 0.87 -32.42
C GLY A 12 -23.25 1.67 -31.35
N LYS A 13 -22.72 0.94 -30.37
CA LYS A 13 -21.70 1.30 -29.36
C LYS A 13 -21.47 2.80 -29.14
N THR A 14 -22.10 3.37 -28.12
CA THR A 14 -21.58 4.60 -27.49
C THR A 14 -20.34 4.22 -26.67
N ASN A 15 -19.14 4.48 -27.20
CA ASN A 15 -17.87 4.33 -26.48
C ASN A 15 -17.72 5.35 -25.32
N THR A 16 -18.59 6.35 -25.24
CA THR A 16 -18.59 7.36 -24.19
C THR A 16 -19.30 6.82 -22.95
N LYS A 17 -18.57 6.75 -21.83
CA LYS A 17 -19.13 6.39 -20.52
C LYS A 17 -20.05 7.51 -20.04
N VAL A 18 -21.36 7.31 -20.12
CA VAL A 18 -22.36 8.27 -19.62
C VAL A 18 -23.14 7.60 -18.50
N VAL A 19 -22.91 8.04 -17.26
CA VAL A 19 -23.64 7.54 -16.10
C VAL A 19 -24.82 8.47 -15.85
N THR A 20 -25.98 8.06 -16.34
CA THR A 20 -27.25 8.79 -16.16
C THR A 20 -27.87 8.49 -14.79
N LYS A 21 -28.78 9.37 -14.31
CA LYS A 21 -29.40 9.24 -12.98
C LYS A 21 -30.15 7.91 -12.81
N ASP A 22 -30.85 7.45 -13.85
CA ASP A 22 -31.57 6.18 -13.87
C ASP A 22 -30.64 4.96 -13.69
N VAL A 23 -29.43 4.99 -14.25
CA VAL A 23 -28.40 3.95 -14.04
C VAL A 23 -28.00 3.89 -12.57
N ILE A 24 -27.79 5.05 -11.94
CA ILE A 24 -27.41 5.14 -10.52
C ILE A 24 -28.53 4.58 -9.64
N VAL A 25 -29.77 5.02 -9.87
CA VAL A 25 -30.94 4.58 -9.09
C VAL A 25 -31.16 3.08 -9.23
N LEU A 26 -31.18 2.53 -10.45
CA LEU A 26 -31.38 1.08 -10.67
C LEU A 26 -30.26 0.25 -10.06
N ARG A 27 -29.01 0.70 -10.17
CA ARG A 27 -27.86 0.05 -9.53
C ARG A 27 -28.02 0.04 -8.01
N ARG A 28 -28.41 1.16 -7.40
CA ARG A 28 -28.64 1.28 -5.95
C ARG A 28 -29.77 0.37 -5.50
N MET A 29 -30.93 0.39 -6.18
CA MET A 29 -32.07 -0.49 -5.89
C MET A 29 -31.66 -1.97 -5.86
N ARG A 30 -30.88 -2.41 -6.85
CA ARG A 30 -30.37 -3.77 -6.92
C ARG A 30 -29.53 -4.12 -5.68
N ILE A 31 -28.60 -3.25 -5.29
CA ILE A 31 -27.67 -3.52 -4.19
C ILE A 31 -28.41 -3.49 -2.84
N VAL A 32 -29.32 -2.53 -2.63
CA VAL A 32 -30.15 -2.44 -1.40
C VAL A 32 -30.92 -3.74 -1.18
N ARG A 33 -31.47 -4.31 -2.25
CA ARG A 33 -32.22 -5.57 -2.21
C ARG A 33 -31.34 -6.82 -2.27
N LYS A 34 -30.00 -6.65 -2.24
CA LYS A 34 -28.99 -7.72 -2.31
C LYS A 34 -29.19 -8.65 -3.52
N VAL A 35 -29.75 -8.14 -4.62
CA VAL A 35 -29.94 -8.91 -5.85
C VAL A 35 -28.62 -8.95 -6.61
N ASN A 36 -28.14 -10.15 -6.94
CA ASN A 36 -26.90 -10.28 -7.70
C ASN A 36 -27.13 -9.86 -9.18
N ARG A 37 -26.04 -9.61 -9.92
CA ARG A 37 -26.15 -9.23 -11.35
C ARG A 37 -26.69 -10.37 -12.22
N ASN A 38 -26.48 -11.62 -11.81
CA ASN A 38 -26.93 -12.80 -12.54
C ASN A 38 -28.47 -12.88 -12.56
N ASP A 39 -29.11 -12.74 -11.41
CA ASP A 39 -30.55 -12.75 -11.23
C ASP A 39 -31.22 -11.55 -11.89
N ALA A 40 -30.58 -10.39 -11.87
CA ALA A 40 -31.03 -9.22 -12.63
C ALA A 40 -30.95 -9.49 -14.14
N ALA A 41 -29.87 -10.12 -14.61
CA ALA A 41 -29.69 -10.43 -16.03
C ALA A 41 -30.69 -11.48 -16.53
N LYS A 42 -30.94 -12.52 -15.72
CA LYS A 42 -31.99 -13.53 -15.98
C LYS A 42 -33.37 -12.90 -16.12
N ALA A 43 -33.70 -11.92 -15.26
CA ALA A 43 -35.01 -11.27 -15.29
C ALA A 43 -35.30 -10.52 -16.61
N ILE A 44 -34.28 -10.04 -17.31
CA ILE A 44 -34.43 -9.32 -18.58
C ILE A 44 -33.91 -10.13 -19.79
N GLU A 45 -33.64 -11.42 -19.61
CA GLU A 45 -33.12 -12.32 -20.65
C GLU A 45 -31.83 -11.80 -21.30
N ARG A 46 -30.91 -11.28 -20.49
CA ARG A 46 -29.60 -10.77 -20.93
C ARG A 46 -28.46 -11.49 -20.23
N SER A 47 -27.25 -11.25 -20.74
CA SER A 47 -26.01 -11.72 -20.09
C SER A 47 -25.65 -10.84 -18.88
N VAL A 48 -24.95 -11.43 -17.91
CA VAL A 48 -24.43 -10.71 -16.72
C VAL A 48 -23.59 -9.50 -17.12
N LYS A 49 -22.78 -9.64 -18.19
CA LYS A 49 -21.95 -8.57 -18.76
C LYS A 49 -22.79 -7.41 -19.32
N SER A 50 -24.02 -7.67 -19.75
CA SER A 50 -24.95 -6.62 -20.19
C SER A 50 -25.39 -5.74 -19.01
N ILE A 51 -25.71 -6.33 -17.86
CA ILE A 51 -26.05 -5.58 -16.64
C ILE A 51 -24.83 -4.79 -16.15
N GLU A 52 -23.65 -5.40 -16.15
CA GLU A 52 -22.41 -4.73 -15.76
C GLU A 52 -22.11 -3.50 -16.65
N ARG A 53 -22.25 -3.65 -17.98
CA ARG A 53 -22.06 -2.53 -18.91
C ARG A 53 -23.10 -1.43 -18.67
N PHE A 54 -24.34 -1.79 -18.39
CA PHE A 54 -25.40 -0.83 -18.07
C PHE A 54 -25.09 -0.06 -16.79
N GLU A 55 -24.76 -0.75 -15.69
CA GLU A 55 -24.39 -0.14 -14.40
C GLU A 55 -23.15 0.76 -14.47
N ASN A 56 -22.30 0.53 -15.46
CA ASN A 56 -21.11 1.32 -15.72
C ASN A 56 -21.35 2.47 -16.72
N GLY A 57 -22.59 2.68 -17.20
CA GLY A 57 -22.92 3.73 -18.16
C GLY A 57 -22.39 3.47 -19.57
N ARG A 58 -22.16 2.21 -19.95
CA ARG A 58 -21.60 1.77 -21.26
C ARG A 58 -22.64 1.12 -22.17
N SER A 59 -23.87 0.92 -21.68
CA SER A 59 -25.00 0.43 -22.47
C SER A 59 -26.30 0.94 -21.89
N ASN A 60 -27.33 1.04 -22.71
CA ASN A 60 -28.67 1.44 -22.30
C ASN A 60 -29.60 0.22 -22.18
N LEU A 61 -30.62 0.34 -21.34
CA LEU A 61 -31.74 -0.61 -21.25
C LEU A 61 -33.01 0.04 -21.76
N SER A 62 -33.91 -0.74 -22.38
CA SER A 62 -35.23 -0.25 -22.77
C SER A 62 -36.10 0.05 -21.55
N THR A 63 -37.13 0.88 -21.72
CA THR A 63 -38.07 1.21 -20.63
C THR A 63 -38.75 -0.04 -20.07
N GLU A 64 -39.12 -0.99 -20.92
CA GLU A 64 -39.71 -2.26 -20.49
C GLU A 64 -38.73 -3.12 -19.67
N GLN A 65 -37.45 -3.17 -20.07
CA GLN A 65 -36.41 -3.84 -19.30
C GLN A 65 -36.22 -3.19 -17.92
N LYS A 66 -36.26 -1.86 -17.85
CA LYS A 66 -36.20 -1.14 -16.56
C LYS A 66 -37.39 -1.48 -15.67
N LYS A 67 -38.62 -1.50 -16.21
CA LYS A 67 -39.83 -1.89 -15.45
C LYS A 67 -39.72 -3.33 -14.90
N ILE A 68 -39.23 -4.27 -15.70
CA ILE A 68 -39.01 -5.65 -15.27
C ILE A 68 -37.99 -5.71 -14.12
N LEU A 69 -36.88 -4.98 -14.22
CA LEU A 69 -35.88 -4.91 -13.14
C LEU A 69 -36.44 -4.29 -11.86
N VAL A 70 -37.18 -3.18 -11.96
CA VAL A 70 -37.83 -2.52 -10.81
C VAL A 70 -38.77 -3.49 -10.08
N ARG A 71 -39.61 -4.22 -10.83
CA ARG A 71 -40.46 -5.28 -10.26
C ARG A 71 -39.63 -6.39 -9.62
N ARG A 72 -38.56 -6.83 -10.28
CA ARG A 72 -37.65 -7.86 -9.74
C ARG A 72 -36.99 -7.42 -8.43
N TYR A 73 -36.71 -6.12 -8.29
CA TYR A 73 -36.16 -5.52 -7.08
C TYR A 73 -37.23 -5.22 -6.02
N ARG A 74 -38.49 -5.62 -6.24
CA ARG A 74 -39.61 -5.38 -5.31
C ARG A 74 -39.79 -3.89 -5.01
N PHE A 75 -39.79 -3.10 -6.08
CA PHE A 75 -40.20 -1.70 -6.09
C PHE A 75 -41.31 -1.52 -7.12
N THR A 76 -42.08 -0.45 -6.95
CA THR A 76 -43.05 0.03 -7.94
C THR A 76 -42.38 0.97 -8.93
N TRP A 77 -43.00 1.15 -10.10
CA TRP A 77 -42.49 2.11 -11.08
C TRP A 77 -42.60 3.56 -10.59
N GLN A 78 -43.61 3.87 -9.75
CA GLN A 78 -43.77 5.18 -9.14
C GLN A 78 -42.64 5.49 -8.15
N GLU A 79 -42.25 4.53 -7.31
CA GLU A 79 -41.09 4.67 -6.42
C GLU A 79 -39.82 4.94 -7.24
N PHE A 80 -39.60 4.20 -8.34
CA PHE A 80 -38.46 4.45 -9.24
C PHE A 80 -38.44 5.88 -9.78
N LEU A 81 -39.59 6.43 -10.19
CA LEU A 81 -39.69 7.81 -10.66
C LEU A 81 -39.44 8.82 -9.52
N ALA A 82 -39.94 8.56 -8.31
CA ALA A 82 -39.69 9.41 -7.14
C ALA A 82 -38.18 9.49 -6.80
N TYR A 83 -37.46 8.37 -6.86
CA TYR A 83 -36.00 8.34 -6.70
C TYR A 83 -35.24 9.02 -7.86
N LEU A 84 -35.81 9.00 -9.07
CA LEU A 84 -35.20 9.64 -10.24
C LEU A 84 -35.33 11.17 -10.18
N ASP A 85 -36.47 11.65 -9.68
CA ASP A 85 -36.79 13.08 -9.48
C ASP A 85 -36.09 13.66 -8.24
N GLY A 86 -35.66 12.80 -7.31
CA GLY A 86 -34.98 13.19 -6.07
C GLY A 86 -35.95 13.53 -4.93
N GLN A 87 -37.22 13.12 -5.02
CA GLN A 87 -38.21 13.27 -3.96
C GLN A 87 -37.96 12.32 -2.79
N CYS A 88 -37.26 11.21 -3.03
CA CYS A 88 -36.83 10.24 -2.03
C CYS A 88 -35.39 9.82 -2.32
N ASP A 89 -34.64 9.46 -1.29
CA ASP A 89 -33.28 8.93 -1.41
C ASP A 89 -33.22 7.44 -1.04
N LEU A 90 -32.44 6.67 -1.80
CA LEU A 90 -32.08 5.30 -1.43
C LEU A 90 -30.98 5.35 -0.36
N PRO A 91 -30.97 4.42 0.61
CA PRO A 91 -29.99 4.43 1.69
C PRO A 91 -28.56 4.38 1.14
N ASP A 92 -27.68 5.20 1.71
CA ASP A 92 -26.26 5.20 1.36
C ASP A 92 -25.65 3.86 1.75
N LEU A 93 -25.15 3.16 0.75
CA LEU A 93 -24.43 1.91 0.94
C LEU A 93 -22.95 2.24 1.12
N PRO A 94 -22.28 1.71 2.16
CA PRO A 94 -20.87 1.97 2.37
C PRO A 94 -20.07 1.51 1.16
N SER A 95 -19.06 2.30 0.78
CA SER A 95 -18.08 1.97 -0.26
C SER A 95 -17.30 0.70 0.11
N ARG A 96 -17.90 -0.49 -0.11
CA ARG A 96 -17.20 -1.75 0.06
C ARG A 96 -16.29 -1.95 -1.13
N SER A 97 -14.98 -1.77 -0.94
CA SER A 97 -13.98 -2.37 -1.81
C SER A 97 -14.34 -3.85 -1.99
N THR A 98 -14.45 -4.31 -3.23
CA THR A 98 -14.67 -5.73 -3.56
C THR A 98 -13.50 -6.62 -3.14
N TYR A 99 -12.36 -6.00 -2.83
CA TYR A 99 -11.17 -6.68 -2.36
C TYR A 99 -11.08 -6.50 -0.84
N PRO A 100 -11.13 -7.59 -0.05
CA PRO A 100 -10.72 -7.49 1.34
C PRO A 100 -9.27 -7.01 1.35
N SER A 101 -8.99 -5.95 2.11
CA SER A 101 -7.60 -5.52 2.32
C SER A 101 -6.85 -6.68 2.96
N LYS A 102 -5.86 -7.23 2.26
CA LYS A 102 -4.92 -8.22 2.83
C LYS A 102 -3.83 -7.53 3.66
N GLU A 103 -3.82 -6.20 3.72
CA GLU A 103 -2.82 -5.46 4.45
C GLU A 103 -3.05 -5.61 5.95
N LYS A 104 -2.07 -6.18 6.65
CA LYS A 104 -2.00 -6.06 8.11
C LYS A 104 -2.01 -4.57 8.46
N PRO A 105 -2.67 -4.17 9.56
CA PRO A 105 -2.55 -2.81 10.08
C PRO A 105 -1.08 -2.38 10.11
N ARG A 106 -0.79 -1.12 9.75
CA ARG A 106 0.60 -0.63 9.70
C ARG A 106 1.32 -0.80 11.04
N GLU A 107 0.58 -0.79 12.14
CA GLU A 107 1.09 -0.99 13.51
C GLU A 107 1.67 -2.41 13.74
N ASP A 108 1.13 -3.42 13.05
CA ASP A 108 1.55 -4.82 13.18
C ASP A 108 2.73 -5.20 12.29
N GLY A 109 3.08 -4.35 11.30
CA GLY A 109 4.16 -4.63 10.36
C GLY A 109 5.52 -4.33 10.99
N ARG A 110 6.44 -5.31 11.01
CA ARG A 110 7.80 -5.14 11.55
C ARG A 110 8.56 -3.93 10.99
N LYS A 111 8.31 -3.59 9.71
CA LYS A 111 8.84 -2.40 9.02
C LYS A 111 8.56 -1.08 9.78
N TYR A 112 7.45 -1.01 10.47
CA TYR A 112 6.98 0.16 11.19
C TYR A 112 7.41 0.17 12.66
N GLN A 113 7.81 -0.99 13.20
CA GLN A 113 8.32 -1.12 14.55
C GLN A 113 9.84 -0.93 14.57
N LYS A 114 10.32 0.07 15.30
CA LYS A 114 11.76 0.37 15.44
C LYS A 114 12.29 -0.27 16.71
N VAL A 115 12.62 -1.56 16.66
CA VAL A 115 13.27 -2.26 17.78
C VAL A 115 14.70 -2.57 17.38
N ILE A 116 15.62 -1.70 17.79
CA ILE A 116 17.03 -1.77 17.42
C ILE A 116 17.70 -2.86 18.26
N SER A 117 18.08 -3.96 17.62
CA SER A 117 18.84 -5.03 18.26
C SER A 117 20.35 -4.75 18.27
N LYS A 118 21.12 -5.51 19.05
CA LYS A 118 22.59 -5.34 19.11
C LYS A 118 23.22 -5.68 17.75
N GLU A 119 22.71 -6.69 17.06
CA GLU A 119 23.12 -7.12 15.72
C GLU A 119 22.92 -5.99 14.70
N ALA A 120 21.75 -5.31 14.73
CA ALA A 120 21.48 -4.17 13.86
C ALA A 120 22.53 -3.05 14.02
N ARG A 121 22.93 -2.81 15.27
CA ARG A 121 23.97 -1.82 15.62
C ARG A 121 25.35 -2.27 15.16
N VAL A 122 25.72 -3.54 15.35
CA VAL A 122 26.99 -4.09 14.87
C VAL A 122 27.09 -3.96 13.34
N LEU A 123 26.04 -4.31 12.59
CA LEU A 123 26.03 -4.19 11.13
C LEU A 123 26.22 -2.75 10.66
N LYS A 124 25.63 -1.78 11.37
CA LYS A 124 25.84 -0.35 11.11
C LYS A 124 27.29 0.08 11.38
N VAL A 125 27.90 -0.41 12.47
CA VAL A 125 29.30 -0.13 12.80
C VAL A 125 30.23 -0.73 11.75
N MET A 126 30.00 -1.98 11.35
CA MET A 126 30.79 -2.64 10.30
C MET A 126 30.69 -1.91 8.96
N ARG A 127 29.50 -1.41 8.58
CA ARG A 127 29.36 -0.56 7.38
C ARG A 127 30.27 0.67 7.46
N LYS A 128 30.25 1.37 8.60
CA LYS A 128 31.08 2.55 8.83
C LYS A 128 32.57 2.21 8.84
N MET A 129 32.96 1.08 9.43
CA MET A 129 34.34 0.59 9.40
C MET A 129 34.82 0.29 7.98
N ALA A 130 33.93 -0.21 7.11
CA ALA A 130 34.20 -0.36 5.68
C ALA A 130 34.19 0.97 4.89
N GLY A 131 33.92 2.11 5.55
CA GLY A 131 33.86 3.42 4.91
C GLY A 131 32.68 3.60 3.95
N LEU A 132 31.64 2.77 4.06
CA LEU A 132 30.53 2.74 3.11
C LEU A 132 29.37 3.63 3.54
N THR A 133 28.77 4.34 2.59
CA THR A 133 27.44 4.96 2.74
C THR A 133 26.33 3.91 2.62
N GLN A 134 25.09 4.23 3.03
CA GLN A 134 23.97 3.29 2.89
C GLN A 134 23.67 2.91 1.41
N PRO A 135 23.71 3.83 0.43
CA PRO A 135 23.55 3.46 -0.98
C PRO A 135 24.66 2.54 -1.49
N GLU A 136 25.91 2.81 -1.14
CA GLU A 136 27.06 1.97 -1.54
C GLU A 136 27.03 0.58 -0.90
N ALA A 137 26.63 0.51 0.37
CA ALA A 137 26.39 -0.75 1.06
C ALA A 137 25.27 -1.54 0.40
N GLY A 138 24.19 -0.87 -0.02
CA GLY A 138 23.12 -1.49 -0.80
C GLY A 138 23.64 -2.07 -2.11
N ALA A 139 24.43 -1.29 -2.86
CA ALA A 139 25.05 -1.74 -4.11
C ALA A 139 25.98 -2.96 -3.90
N LYS A 140 26.78 -2.98 -2.83
CA LYS A 140 27.65 -4.12 -2.51
C LYS A 140 26.88 -5.38 -2.09
N CYS A 141 25.78 -5.22 -1.37
CA CYS A 141 24.97 -6.34 -0.90
C CYS A 141 23.92 -6.81 -1.92
N ASP A 142 23.83 -6.19 -3.11
CA ASP A 142 22.73 -6.36 -4.07
C ASP A 142 21.34 -6.12 -3.43
N MET A 143 21.24 -5.03 -2.67
CA MET A 143 20.02 -4.64 -1.98
C MET A 143 19.71 -3.16 -2.21
N HIS A 144 18.42 -2.81 -2.22
CA HIS A 144 18.04 -1.40 -2.24
C HIS A 144 18.52 -0.69 -0.95
N ARG A 145 18.90 0.59 -1.04
CA ARG A 145 19.31 1.43 0.10
C ARG A 145 18.36 1.33 1.30
N SER A 146 17.04 1.29 1.04
CA SER A 146 16.04 1.19 2.10
C SER A 146 16.13 -0.11 2.89
N CYS A 147 16.58 -1.21 2.28
CA CYS A 147 16.78 -2.48 2.96
C CYS A 147 17.90 -2.37 3.99
N ILE A 148 19.01 -1.72 3.63
CA ILE A 148 20.12 -1.43 4.56
C ILE A 148 19.64 -0.53 5.70
N ASP A 149 18.90 0.54 5.38
CA ASP A 149 18.34 1.42 6.41
C ASP A 149 17.39 0.68 7.38
N HIS A 150 16.53 -0.19 6.87
CA HIS A 150 15.62 -0.97 7.70
C HIS A 150 16.35 -1.99 8.57
N LEU A 151 17.40 -2.61 8.05
CA LEU A 151 18.22 -3.58 8.77
C LEU A 151 19.01 -2.89 9.90
N GLU A 152 19.64 -1.74 9.63
CA GLU A 152 20.39 -0.97 10.64
C GLU A 152 19.49 -0.37 11.74
N ASN A 153 18.24 -0.05 11.42
CA ASN A 153 17.28 0.52 12.36
C ASN A 153 16.39 -0.54 13.04
N GLY A 154 16.64 -1.83 12.85
CA GLY A 154 15.87 -2.90 13.48
C GLY A 154 14.40 -2.96 13.05
N ARG A 155 14.09 -2.46 11.83
CA ARG A 155 12.75 -2.50 11.20
C ARG A 155 12.51 -3.78 10.41
N VAL A 156 13.49 -4.68 10.38
CA VAL A 156 13.44 -5.97 9.70
C VAL A 156 13.97 -7.02 10.66
N GLU A 157 13.41 -8.22 10.58
CA GLU A 157 13.98 -9.38 11.28
C GLU A 157 15.32 -9.76 10.68
N ILE A 158 16.34 -9.76 11.52
CA ILE A 158 17.72 -10.05 11.17
C ILE A 158 17.94 -11.55 11.39
N THR A 159 17.89 -12.31 10.30
CA THR A 159 18.24 -13.73 10.30
C THR A 159 19.74 -13.90 10.17
N ARG A 160 20.28 -15.03 10.64
CA ARG A 160 21.71 -15.36 10.54
C ARG A 160 22.23 -15.28 9.10
N GLU A 161 21.47 -15.82 8.15
CA GLU A 161 21.81 -15.76 6.72
C GLU A 161 21.98 -14.32 6.20
N LYS A 162 21.13 -13.39 6.65
CA LYS A 162 21.24 -11.97 6.28
C LYS A 162 22.50 -11.33 6.88
N ILE A 163 22.83 -11.68 8.11
CA ILE A 163 24.06 -11.21 8.76
C ILE A 163 25.26 -11.67 7.96
N GLU A 164 25.35 -12.97 7.69
CA GLU A 164 26.47 -13.57 6.95
C GLU A 164 26.61 -12.94 5.55
N HIS A 165 25.50 -12.73 4.84
CA HIS A 165 25.49 -12.05 3.53
C HIS A 165 26.03 -10.62 3.62
N VAL A 166 25.55 -9.82 4.57
CA VAL A 166 25.95 -8.41 4.72
C VAL A 166 27.42 -8.31 5.16
N VAL A 167 27.84 -9.12 6.14
CA VAL A 167 29.22 -9.15 6.65
C VAL A 167 30.20 -9.51 5.53
N ARG A 168 29.89 -10.55 4.75
CA ARG A 168 30.71 -10.96 3.60
C ARG A 168 30.76 -9.88 2.51
N SER A 169 29.62 -9.26 2.22
CA SER A 169 29.51 -8.19 1.21
C SER A 169 30.32 -6.93 1.61
N TYR A 170 30.46 -6.67 2.90
CA TYR A 170 31.32 -5.60 3.41
C TYR A 170 32.82 -5.95 3.40
N GLY A 171 33.17 -7.20 3.11
CA GLY A 171 34.56 -7.67 3.04
C GLY A 171 35.13 -8.16 4.38
N PHE A 172 34.26 -8.41 5.37
CA PHE A 172 34.67 -8.92 6.68
C PHE A 172 34.43 -10.41 6.81
N LYS A 173 35.13 -11.03 7.76
CA LYS A 173 34.88 -12.41 8.20
C LYS A 173 33.89 -12.41 9.36
N MET A 174 33.15 -13.50 9.52
CA MET A 174 32.09 -13.61 10.52
C MET A 174 32.59 -13.48 11.97
N TYR A 175 33.81 -13.93 12.27
CA TYR A 175 34.37 -13.79 13.62
C TYR A 175 34.49 -12.32 14.07
N ILE A 176 34.69 -11.37 13.13
CA ILE A 176 34.75 -9.93 13.46
C ILE A 176 33.38 -9.44 13.91
N PHE A 177 32.32 -9.97 13.30
CA PHE A 177 30.95 -9.65 13.70
C PHE A 177 30.66 -10.19 15.11
N GLU A 178 31.08 -11.42 15.40
CA GLU A 178 30.90 -12.06 16.72
C GLU A 178 31.68 -11.31 17.80
N GLU A 179 32.93 -10.92 17.54
CA GLU A 179 33.76 -10.11 18.44
C GLU A 179 33.09 -8.77 18.79
N LEU A 180 32.54 -8.07 17.79
CA LEU A 180 31.81 -6.82 18.01
C LEU A 180 30.46 -7.05 18.72
N LEU A 181 29.85 -8.20 18.54
CA LEU A 181 28.61 -8.58 19.22
C LEU A 181 28.87 -8.92 20.70
N GLU A 182 30.00 -9.51 21.03
CA GLU A 182 30.40 -9.80 22.41
C GLU A 182 30.90 -8.56 23.14
N ALA A 183 31.52 -7.61 22.42
CA ALA A 183 32.04 -6.38 23.00
C ALA A 183 30.98 -5.63 23.85
N PRO A 184 31.34 -5.17 25.06
CA PRO A 184 30.39 -4.53 25.97
C PRO A 184 29.92 -3.16 25.44
N MET A 185 30.80 -2.45 24.74
CA MET A 185 30.50 -1.18 24.08
C MET A 185 30.96 -1.20 22.64
N LEU A 186 30.13 -0.66 21.74
CA LEU A 186 30.49 -0.53 20.33
C LEU A 186 31.36 0.70 20.09
N ARG A 187 32.22 0.64 19.07
CA ARG A 187 33.11 1.75 18.68
C ARG A 187 32.39 3.09 18.56
N ASP A 188 31.20 3.10 17.96
CA ASP A 188 30.39 4.32 17.79
C ASP A 188 29.95 4.91 19.15
N GLU A 189 29.66 4.08 20.15
CA GLU A 189 29.24 4.53 21.48
C GLU A 189 30.41 5.17 22.21
N VAL A 190 31.57 4.51 22.20
CA VAL A 190 32.80 5.04 22.78
C VAL A 190 33.15 6.39 22.15
N LEU A 191 33.06 6.51 20.83
CA LEU A 191 33.29 7.78 20.14
C LEU A 191 32.31 8.87 20.58
N GLN A 192 31.02 8.54 20.71
CA GLN A 192 30.02 9.52 21.16
C GLN A 192 30.23 9.93 22.62
N GLU A 193 30.60 9.01 23.49
CA GLU A 193 30.93 9.30 24.88
C GLU A 193 32.17 10.18 24.98
N CYS A 194 33.25 9.86 24.25
CA CYS A 194 34.44 10.69 24.17
C CYS A 194 34.11 12.10 23.68
N LEU A 195 33.30 12.24 22.61
CA LEU A 195 32.89 13.54 22.11
C LEU A 195 32.08 14.34 23.14
N LYS A 196 31.17 13.70 23.87
CA LYS A 196 30.41 14.36 24.95
C LYS A 196 31.35 14.87 26.05
N ILE A 197 32.32 14.05 26.46
CA ILE A 197 33.32 14.46 27.47
C ILE A 197 34.14 15.65 26.94
N LEU A 198 34.58 15.60 25.68
CA LEU A 198 35.32 16.69 25.04
C LEU A 198 34.55 18.01 24.97
N THR A 199 33.22 17.99 24.86
CA THR A 199 32.40 19.22 24.83
C THR A 199 32.28 19.92 26.18
N VAL A 200 32.53 19.23 27.30
CA VAL A 200 32.36 19.76 28.66
C VAL A 200 33.70 20.14 29.31
N LEU A 201 34.83 19.66 28.76
CA LEU A 201 36.17 19.91 29.29
C LEU A 201 36.57 21.39 29.21
N ASP A 202 37.32 21.85 30.23
CA ASP A 202 37.94 23.18 30.19
C ASP A 202 39.08 23.25 29.14
N ASN A 203 39.45 24.47 28.75
CA ASN A 203 40.45 24.70 27.71
C ASN A 203 41.85 24.18 28.07
N GLU A 204 42.24 24.14 29.34
CA GLU A 204 43.55 23.64 29.76
C GLU A 204 43.62 22.12 29.64
N LYS A 205 42.59 21.43 30.13
CA LYS A 205 42.45 19.97 30.01
C LYS A 205 42.29 19.55 28.56
N LEU A 206 41.56 20.31 27.75
CA LEU A 206 41.39 20.02 26.32
C LEU A 206 42.74 20.09 25.58
N ARG A 207 43.62 21.05 25.91
CA ARG A 207 44.98 21.12 25.36
C ARG A 207 45.82 19.91 25.77
N ALA A 208 45.72 19.48 27.03
CA ALA A 208 46.43 18.29 27.50
C ALA A 208 45.96 17.02 26.77
N VAL A 209 44.65 16.84 26.61
CA VAL A 209 44.08 15.71 25.84
C VAL A 209 44.51 15.77 24.38
N LYS A 210 44.53 16.95 23.76
CA LYS A 210 45.04 17.11 22.39
C LYS A 210 46.50 16.68 22.26
N ALA A 211 47.36 17.11 23.18
CA ALA A 211 48.78 16.74 23.18
C ALA A 211 48.97 15.22 23.34
N LEU A 212 48.15 14.59 24.18
CA LEU A 212 48.15 13.13 24.35
C LEU A 212 47.70 12.42 23.06
N LEU A 213 46.62 12.88 22.41
CA LEU A 213 46.13 12.30 21.16
C LEU A 213 47.09 12.49 19.99
N ASP A 214 47.80 13.62 19.92
CA ASP A 214 48.81 13.89 18.89
C ASP A 214 49.98 12.90 18.98
N ASN A 215 50.29 12.35 20.16
CA ASN A 215 51.34 11.32 20.32
C ASN A 215 50.94 9.92 19.81
N PHE A 216 49.64 9.67 19.60
CA PHE A 216 49.15 8.38 19.07
C PHE A 216 49.00 8.38 17.54
N ARG A 217 49.23 9.52 16.89
CA ARG A 217 49.12 9.69 15.45
C ARG A 217 50.44 9.37 14.74
#